data_AF-A0A2V1E900-F1
#
_entry.id   AF-A0A2V1E900-F1
#
_cell.length_a   1.000
_cell.length_b   1.000
_cell.length_c   1.000
_cell.angle_alpha   90.00
_cell.angle_beta   90.00
_cell.angle_gamma   90.00
#
_symmetry.space_group_name_H-M   'P 1'
#
loop_
_entity.id
_entity.type
_entity.pdbx_description
1 polymer ?
#
loop_
_entity_poly.entity_id
_entity_poly.type
_entity_poly.pdbx_seq_one_letter_code
_entity_poly.pdbx_strand_id
1 'polypeptide(L)'
;DKPAWLIHKEALKEKFGGEAWNPRKKLSPDTMDGIRHLHQTDPEKFTTPVLADHFKVSKDAIRRILKSKWRPSDAEQEDRMKRWDRRGERIWSNLVELGVKPPKRWREMGVGKAQGGLKPRWKTGARNTVPVHDSVSDPYENLEDLLPIVDGKAQSKRRPRDDITLEERL
;
A
#
# COMPACT_ATOMS: atom_id res chain seq x y z
N ASP A 1 24.01 40.45 -3.57
CA ASP A 1 23.34 39.64 -2.53
C ASP A 1 22.53 38.50 -3.14
N LYS A 2 22.54 37.32 -2.52
CA LYS A 2 21.66 36.22 -2.94
C LYS A 2 20.22 36.58 -2.57
N PRO A 3 19.22 36.31 -3.43
CA PRO A 3 17.82 36.56 -3.10
C PRO A 3 17.34 35.61 -1.99
N ALA A 4 16.43 36.07 -1.13
CA ALA A 4 15.97 35.34 0.06
C ALA A 4 15.43 33.92 -0.24
N TRP A 5 14.78 33.71 -1.40
CA TRP A 5 14.26 32.41 -1.80
C TRP A 5 15.38 31.38 -2.05
N LEU A 6 16.55 31.82 -2.53
CA LEU A 6 17.70 30.95 -2.81
C LEU A 6 18.36 30.53 -1.50
N ILE A 7 18.53 31.48 -0.57
CA ILE A 7 19.05 31.23 0.79
C ILE A 7 18.18 30.19 1.50
N HIS A 8 16.85 30.37 1.44
CA HIS A 8 15.91 29.43 2.05
C HIS A 8 15.98 28.03 1.39
N LYS A 9 16.10 27.96 0.06
CA LYS A 9 16.22 26.69 -0.68
C LYS A 9 17.52 25.95 -0.32
N GLU A 10 18.64 26.68 -0.23
CA GLU A 10 19.94 26.14 0.20
C GLU A 10 19.85 25.60 1.63
N ALA A 11 19.29 26.38 2.57
CA ALA A 11 19.12 25.96 3.97
C ALA A 11 18.19 24.74 4.14
N LEU A 12 17.13 24.62 3.34
CA LEU A 12 16.29 23.42 3.35
C LEU A 12 17.04 22.20 2.80
N LYS A 13 17.80 22.35 1.71
CA LYS A 13 18.60 21.26 1.13
C LYS A 13 19.62 20.73 2.13
N GLU A 14 20.24 21.63 2.90
CA GLU A 14 21.16 21.29 3.98
C GLU A 14 20.45 20.54 5.12
N LYS A 15 19.32 21.05 5.62
CA LYS A 15 18.52 20.41 6.68
C LYS A 15 18.03 19.00 6.33
N PHE A 16 17.71 18.74 5.06
CA PHE A 16 17.25 17.43 4.60
C PHE A 16 18.38 16.53 4.07
N GLY A 17 19.65 16.95 4.14
CA GLY A 17 20.77 16.10 3.76
C GLY A 17 20.74 15.61 2.30
N GLY A 18 20.07 16.33 1.41
CA GLY A 18 19.85 15.91 0.03
C GLY A 18 18.64 14.98 -0.20
N GLU A 19 17.92 14.56 0.84
CA GLU A 19 16.65 13.87 0.68
C GLU A 19 15.54 14.83 0.21
N ALA A 20 14.65 14.33 -0.64
CA ALA A 20 13.47 15.07 -1.06
C ALA A 20 12.50 15.21 0.12
N TRP A 21 11.81 16.35 0.22
CA TRP A 21 10.73 16.54 1.19
C TRP A 21 9.67 15.45 1.04
N ASN A 22 9.66 14.50 1.97
CA ASN A 22 8.72 13.39 1.99
C ASN A 22 8.09 13.27 3.39
N PRO A 23 6.97 13.96 3.66
CA PRO A 23 6.35 13.90 4.98
C PRO A 23 5.95 12.46 5.31
N ARG A 24 6.33 12.01 6.52
CA ARG A 24 6.14 10.62 6.96
C ARG A 24 4.67 10.21 7.05
N LYS A 25 3.79 11.15 7.38
CA LYS A 25 2.34 10.96 7.49
C LYS A 25 1.64 11.82 6.46
N LYS A 26 1.11 11.20 5.41
CA LYS A 26 0.25 11.85 4.42
C LYS A 26 -1.18 11.38 4.65
N LEU A 27 -2.10 12.30 4.87
CA LEU A 27 -3.53 11.97 4.89
C LEU A 27 -3.93 11.51 3.50
N SER A 28 -4.70 10.42 3.42
CA SER A 28 -5.30 10.01 2.15
C SER A 28 -6.37 11.05 1.75
N PRO A 29 -6.61 11.24 0.43
CA PRO A 29 -7.68 12.12 -0.04
C PRO A 29 -9.03 11.79 0.61
N ASP A 30 -9.36 10.51 0.74
CA ASP A 30 -10.61 10.03 1.32
C ASP A 30 -10.72 10.38 2.81
N THR A 31 -9.61 10.32 3.56
CA THR A 31 -9.60 10.78 4.95
C THR A 31 -9.84 12.29 5.05
N MET A 32 -9.33 13.09 4.11
CA MET A 32 -9.63 14.53 4.08
C MET A 32 -11.13 14.80 3.85
N ASP A 33 -11.77 14.03 2.96
CA ASP A 33 -13.21 14.11 2.74
C ASP A 33 -14.02 13.65 3.95
N GLY A 34 -13.58 12.59 4.63
CA GLY A 34 -14.14 12.15 5.91
C GLY A 34 -14.09 13.24 6.98
N ILE A 35 -12.96 13.95 7.11
CA ILE A 35 -12.82 15.09 8.04
C ILE A 35 -13.84 16.19 7.71
N ARG A 36 -14.01 16.52 6.42
CA ARG A 36 -15.00 17.52 5.98
C ARG A 36 -16.42 17.07 6.33
N HIS A 37 -16.74 15.79 6.09
CA HIS A 37 -18.05 15.24 6.40
C HIS A 37 -18.36 15.28 7.90
N LEU A 38 -17.44 14.82 8.75
CA LEU A 38 -17.60 14.86 10.21
C LEU A 38 -17.88 16.28 10.72
N HIS A 39 -17.06 17.25 10.32
CA HIS A 39 -17.25 18.64 10.71
C HIS A 39 -18.56 19.24 10.15
N GLN A 40 -19.04 18.76 8.99
CA GLN A 40 -20.32 19.20 8.43
C GLN A 40 -21.52 18.64 9.21
N THR A 41 -21.41 17.41 9.71
CA THR A 41 -22.50 16.75 10.46
C THR A 41 -22.74 17.38 11.82
N ASP A 42 -21.68 17.67 12.59
CA ASP A 42 -21.77 18.26 13.93
C ASP A 42 -20.54 19.14 14.20
N PRO A 43 -20.57 20.43 13.82
CA PRO A 43 -19.42 21.33 13.96
C PRO A 43 -19.10 21.66 15.44
N GLU A 44 -20.09 21.56 16.33
CA GLU A 44 -19.92 21.84 17.76
C GLU A 44 -19.14 20.74 18.47
N LYS A 45 -19.38 19.47 18.08
CA LYS A 45 -18.61 18.34 18.61
C LYS A 45 -17.28 18.13 17.88
N PHE A 46 -17.29 18.21 16.55
CA PHE A 46 -16.10 17.97 15.71
C PHE A 46 -15.32 19.25 15.45
N THR A 47 -14.92 19.93 16.53
CA THR A 47 -14.13 21.16 16.43
C THR A 47 -12.72 20.91 15.89
N THR A 48 -12.09 21.96 15.33
CA THR A 48 -10.71 21.88 14.80
C THR A 48 -9.66 21.29 15.76
N PRO A 49 -9.62 21.61 17.08
CA PRO A 49 -8.68 20.96 17.99
C PRO A 49 -8.98 19.47 18.17
N VAL A 50 -10.25 19.06 18.28
CA VAL A 50 -10.64 17.66 18.47
C VAL A 50 -10.24 16.81 17.26
N LEU A 51 -10.50 17.31 16.05
CA LEU A 51 -10.10 16.64 14.80
C LEU A 51 -8.57 16.55 14.68
N ALA A 52 -7.85 17.61 15.05
CA ALA A 52 -6.39 17.61 15.03
C ALA A 52 -5.81 16.52 15.96
N ASP A 53 -6.38 16.39 17.16
CA ASP A 53 -5.93 15.43 18.16
C ASP A 53 -6.29 13.98 17.78
N HIS A 54 -7.43 13.77 17.12
CA HIS A 54 -7.85 12.46 16.62
C HIS A 54 -6.97 11.99 15.46
N PHE A 55 -6.79 12.83 14.43
CA PHE A 55 -6.02 12.48 13.24
C PHE A 55 -4.49 12.65 13.42
N LYS A 56 -4.04 13.15 14.58
CA LYS A 56 -2.62 13.45 14.88
C LYS A 56 -1.98 14.35 13.83
N VAL A 57 -2.73 15.39 13.44
CA VAL A 57 -2.38 16.34 12.39
C VAL A 57 -2.45 17.75 12.99
N SER A 58 -1.68 18.71 12.47
CA SER A 58 -1.69 20.06 13.02
C SER A 58 -3.05 20.74 12.85
N LYS A 59 -3.43 21.59 13.81
CA LYS A 59 -4.66 22.39 13.75
C LYS A 59 -4.72 23.27 12.49
N ASP A 60 -3.57 23.76 12.01
CA ASP A 60 -3.47 24.51 10.75
C ASP A 60 -3.83 23.65 9.52
N ALA A 61 -3.35 22.41 9.47
CA ALA A 61 -3.68 21.51 8.38
C ALA A 61 -5.19 21.17 8.36
N ILE A 62 -5.81 20.94 9.52
CA ILE A 62 -7.27 20.77 9.62
C ILE A 62 -8.00 22.02 9.10
N ARG A 63 -7.58 23.23 9.50
CA ARG A 63 -8.16 24.48 8.97
C ARG A 63 -8.02 24.58 7.45
N ARG A 64 -6.86 24.21 6.88
CA ARG A 64 -6.66 24.17 5.42
C ARG A 64 -7.59 23.18 4.73
N ILE A 65 -7.75 21.98 5.30
CA ILE A 65 -8.66 20.95 4.77
C ILE A 65 -10.10 21.47 4.75
N LEU A 66 -10.56 22.03 5.86
CA LEU A 66 -11.93 22.58 5.99
C LEU A 66 -12.15 23.80 5.09
N LYS A 67 -11.13 24.64 4.87
CA LYS A 67 -11.19 25.81 3.98
C LYS A 67 -11.16 25.42 2.50
N SER A 68 -10.48 24.33 2.15
CA SER A 68 -10.34 23.88 0.76
C SER A 68 -11.66 23.32 0.22
N LYS A 69 -12.11 23.85 -0.92
CA LYS A 69 -13.37 23.44 -1.58
C LYS A 69 -13.15 22.44 -2.72
N TRP A 70 -11.91 22.18 -3.10
CA TRP A 70 -11.61 21.31 -4.23
C TRP A 70 -12.01 19.87 -3.90
N ARG A 71 -12.81 19.27 -4.80
CA ARG A 71 -13.20 17.87 -4.79
C ARG A 71 -13.05 17.34 -6.21
N PRO A 72 -12.45 16.15 -6.41
CA PRO A 72 -12.34 15.57 -7.74
C PRO A 72 -13.73 15.22 -8.26
N SER A 73 -14.01 15.57 -9.51
CA SER A 73 -15.23 15.12 -10.19
C SER A 73 -15.20 13.61 -10.43
N ASP A 74 -16.36 12.99 -10.65
CA ASP A 74 -16.45 11.54 -10.86
C ASP A 74 -15.54 11.05 -12.00
N ALA A 75 -15.49 11.80 -13.10
CA ALA A 75 -14.57 11.52 -14.22
C ALA A 75 -13.09 11.62 -13.81
N GLU A 76 -12.70 12.62 -13.01
CA GLU A 76 -11.33 12.75 -12.51
C GLU A 76 -10.94 11.64 -11.52
N GLN A 77 -11.91 11.15 -10.75
CA GLN A 77 -11.73 10.01 -9.85
C GLN A 77 -11.49 8.73 -10.65
N GLU A 78 -12.29 8.46 -11.67
CA GLU A 78 -12.07 7.34 -12.59
C GLU A 78 -10.70 7.40 -13.27
N ASP A 79 -10.32 8.57 -13.79
CA ASP A 79 -9.03 8.73 -14.45
C ASP A 79 -7.86 8.59 -13.48
N ARG A 80 -8.05 8.93 -12.20
CA ARG A 80 -7.08 8.64 -11.15
C ARG A 80 -6.98 7.13 -10.91
N MET A 81 -8.11 6.43 -10.81
CA MET A 81 -8.12 4.97 -10.64
C MET A 81 -7.43 4.27 -11.81
N LYS A 82 -7.75 4.65 -13.05
CA LYS A 82 -7.08 4.13 -14.27
C LYS A 82 -5.58 4.39 -14.24
N ARG A 83 -5.14 5.58 -13.83
CA ARG A 83 -3.69 5.90 -13.70
C ARG A 83 -3.02 5.08 -12.60
N TRP A 84 -3.73 4.84 -11.49
CA TRP A 84 -3.25 4.01 -10.40
C TRP A 84 -3.11 2.54 -10.83
N ASP A 85 -4.09 2.01 -11.54
CA ASP A 85 -4.07 0.65 -12.07
C ASP A 85 -2.92 0.46 -13.08
N ARG A 86 -2.78 1.37 -14.06
CA ARG A 86 -1.64 1.35 -15.00
C ARG A 86 -0.29 1.44 -14.30
N ARG A 87 -0.19 2.26 -13.24
CA ARG A 87 1.03 2.36 -12.44
C ARG A 87 1.32 1.04 -11.74
N GLY A 88 0.32 0.43 -11.13
CA GLY A 88 0.48 -0.84 -10.42
C GLY A 88 0.79 -2.00 -11.35
N GLU A 89 0.19 -2.06 -12.54
CA GLU A 89 0.54 -3.01 -13.60
C GLU A 89 2.03 -2.91 -13.94
N ARG A 90 2.54 -1.70 -14.18
CA ARG A 90 3.96 -1.47 -14.50
C ARG A 90 4.90 -1.82 -13.35
N ILE A 91 4.51 -1.55 -12.11
CA ILE A 91 5.32 -1.92 -10.94
C ILE A 91 5.37 -3.44 -10.81
N TRP A 92 4.20 -4.09 -10.84
CA TRP A 92 4.10 -5.53 -10.66
C TRP A 92 4.65 -6.32 -11.84
N SER A 93 4.60 -5.81 -13.08
CA SER A 93 5.28 -6.43 -14.22
C SER A 93 6.79 -6.52 -13.98
N ASN A 94 7.40 -5.42 -13.54
CA ASN A 94 8.83 -5.37 -13.23
C ASN A 94 9.17 -6.30 -12.05
N LEU A 95 8.32 -6.36 -11.02
CA LEU A 95 8.52 -7.27 -9.89
C LEU A 95 8.38 -8.75 -10.30
N VAL A 96 7.42 -9.08 -11.16
CA VAL A 96 7.27 -10.43 -11.70
C VAL A 96 8.49 -10.84 -12.51
N GLU A 97 9.04 -9.93 -13.31
CA GLU A 97 10.30 -10.17 -14.00
C GLU A 97 11.41 -10.46 -13.01
N LEU A 98 11.44 -9.83 -11.84
CA LEU A 98 12.43 -10.15 -10.79
C LEU A 98 12.13 -11.46 -10.04
N GLY A 99 11.03 -12.16 -10.38
CA GLY A 99 10.63 -13.42 -9.77
C GLY A 99 9.72 -13.27 -8.55
N VAL A 100 9.24 -12.05 -8.26
CA VAL A 100 8.32 -11.80 -7.15
C VAL A 100 6.90 -12.20 -7.54
N LYS A 101 6.19 -12.85 -6.61
CA LYS A 101 4.80 -13.28 -6.79
C LYS A 101 3.83 -12.07 -6.69
N PRO A 102 3.01 -11.81 -7.72
CA PRO A 102 2.04 -10.72 -7.69
C PRO A 102 0.79 -11.07 -6.83
N PRO A 103 0.18 -10.08 -6.15
CA PRO A 103 -1.06 -10.24 -5.38
C PRO A 103 -2.26 -10.67 -6.24
N LYS A 104 -3.33 -11.16 -5.58
CA LYS A 104 -4.52 -11.72 -6.25
C LYS A 104 -5.14 -10.75 -7.26
N ARG A 105 -5.39 -9.49 -6.86
CA ARG A 105 -5.94 -8.42 -7.72
C ARG A 105 -5.16 -8.28 -9.03
N TRP A 106 -3.82 -8.24 -8.96
CA TRP A 106 -2.98 -8.05 -10.14
C TRP A 106 -2.92 -9.30 -11.04
N ARG A 107 -3.03 -10.51 -10.48
CA ARG A 107 -3.11 -11.76 -11.27
C ARG A 107 -4.40 -11.90 -12.06
N GLU A 108 -5.51 -11.45 -11.48
CA GLU A 108 -6.82 -11.42 -12.16
C GLU A 108 -6.79 -10.45 -13.33
N MET A 109 -6.16 -9.28 -13.15
CA MET A 109 -5.86 -8.31 -14.20
C MET A 109 -4.85 -8.82 -15.26
N GLY A 110 -4.26 -10.00 -15.06
CA GLY A 110 -3.35 -10.64 -16.02
C GLY A 110 -1.87 -10.34 -15.82
N VAL A 111 -1.49 -9.59 -14.78
CA VAL A 111 -0.08 -9.29 -14.48
C VAL A 111 0.67 -10.57 -14.10
N GLY A 112 1.72 -10.88 -14.87
CA GLY A 112 2.56 -12.04 -14.63
C GLY A 112 1.98 -13.39 -15.07
N LYS A 113 0.98 -13.39 -15.96
CA LYS A 113 0.64 -14.57 -16.76
C LYS A 113 1.70 -14.75 -17.86
N ALA A 114 2.27 -15.95 -17.97
CA ALA A 114 3.14 -16.28 -19.09
C ALA A 114 2.30 -16.49 -20.36
N GLN A 115 2.79 -15.99 -21.49
CA GLN A 115 2.18 -16.23 -22.80
C GLN A 115 2.61 -17.60 -23.33
N GLY A 116 1.75 -18.23 -24.13
CA GLY A 116 2.10 -19.48 -24.86
C GLY A 116 2.17 -20.75 -24.01
N GLY A 117 1.42 -20.84 -22.90
CA GLY A 117 1.32 -22.07 -22.09
C GLY A 117 2.54 -22.37 -21.20
N LEU A 118 3.54 -21.50 -21.19
CA LEU A 118 4.71 -21.60 -20.33
C LEU A 118 4.37 -21.24 -18.87
N LYS A 119 5.20 -21.70 -17.92
CA LYS A 119 5.07 -21.31 -16.51
C LYS A 119 5.58 -19.88 -16.30
N PRO A 120 4.87 -19.02 -15.54
CA PRO A 120 5.34 -17.67 -15.26
C PRO A 120 6.60 -17.70 -14.38
N ARG A 121 7.47 -16.70 -14.54
CA ARG A 121 8.80 -16.64 -13.92
C ARG A 121 8.77 -16.73 -12.39
N TRP A 122 7.79 -16.15 -11.72
CA TRP A 122 7.62 -16.26 -10.26
C TRP A 122 7.19 -17.66 -9.78
N LYS A 123 6.77 -18.55 -10.70
CA LYS A 123 6.41 -19.95 -10.45
C LYS A 123 7.51 -20.93 -10.88
N THR A 124 8.57 -20.46 -11.54
CA THR A 124 9.73 -21.30 -11.81
C THR A 124 10.58 -21.41 -10.55
N GLY A 125 11.37 -22.47 -10.40
CA GLY A 125 12.25 -22.68 -9.24
C GLY A 125 13.41 -21.68 -9.12
N ALA A 126 13.42 -20.61 -9.93
CA ALA A 126 14.42 -19.57 -9.86
C ALA A 126 14.23 -18.77 -8.55
N ARG A 127 15.33 -18.56 -7.80
CA ARG A 127 15.29 -17.80 -6.56
C ARG A 127 14.97 -16.34 -6.88
N ASN A 128 14.03 -15.75 -6.13
CA ASN A 128 13.74 -14.32 -6.16
C ASN A 128 15.05 -13.56 -5.92
N THR A 129 15.42 -12.67 -6.84
CA THR A 129 16.69 -11.94 -6.78
C THR A 129 16.61 -10.70 -5.90
N VAL A 130 15.42 -10.30 -5.45
CA VAL A 130 15.20 -9.06 -4.71
C VAL A 130 14.49 -9.32 -3.38
N PRO A 131 15.05 -8.87 -2.23
CA PRO A 131 14.33 -8.88 -0.97
C PRO A 131 13.16 -7.89 -1.04
N VAL A 132 11.93 -8.39 -0.91
CA VAL A 132 10.74 -7.55 -0.87
C VAL A 132 10.35 -7.37 0.60
N HIS A 133 10.55 -6.17 1.12
CA HIS A 133 9.98 -5.76 2.40
C HIS A 133 8.57 -5.24 2.15
N ASP A 134 7.56 -6.09 2.38
CA ASP A 134 6.18 -5.63 2.36
C ASP A 134 5.95 -4.77 3.62
N SER A 135 5.74 -3.47 3.44
CA SER A 135 5.43 -2.56 4.54
C SER A 135 4.00 -2.72 5.07
N VAL A 136 3.23 -3.66 4.51
CA VAL A 136 1.97 -4.14 5.08
C VAL A 136 2.25 -5.49 5.74
N SER A 137 2.76 -5.45 6.98
CA SER A 137 2.61 -6.58 7.88
C SER A 137 1.12 -6.82 8.08
N ASP A 138 0.71 -8.04 7.82
CA ASP A 138 -0.65 -8.57 7.83
C ASP A 138 -1.59 -7.88 8.87
N PRO A 139 -2.70 -7.24 8.44
CA PRO A 139 -3.66 -6.63 9.36
C PRO A 139 -4.45 -7.67 10.19
N TYR A 140 -4.19 -8.97 10.04
CA TYR A 140 -4.81 -10.06 10.78
C TYR A 140 -3.85 -10.85 11.70
N GLU A 141 -2.64 -10.37 11.99
CA GLU A 141 -1.71 -11.07 12.90
C GLU A 141 -2.17 -11.16 14.38
N ASN A 142 -3.28 -10.52 14.76
CA ASN A 142 -3.83 -10.59 16.12
C ASN A 142 -5.28 -11.10 16.15
N LEU A 143 -5.56 -12.25 15.54
CA LEU A 143 -6.85 -12.93 15.66
C LEU A 143 -6.73 -14.40 16.12
N GLU A 144 -5.67 -14.73 16.86
CA GLU A 144 -5.52 -16.05 17.49
C GLU A 144 -5.95 -16.06 18.98
N ASP A 145 -6.38 -14.93 19.54
CA ASP A 145 -6.82 -14.81 20.95
C ASP A 145 -8.35 -14.82 21.16
N LEU A 146 -9.16 -15.15 20.14
CA LEU A 146 -10.64 -15.05 20.21
C LEU A 146 -11.43 -16.30 19.80
N LEU A 147 -10.81 -17.49 19.82
CA LEU A 147 -11.57 -18.74 19.81
C LEU A 147 -11.17 -19.64 21.00
N PRO A 148 -12.08 -19.91 21.95
CA PRO A 148 -11.80 -20.79 23.08
C PRO A 148 -11.65 -22.26 22.62
N ILE A 149 -10.66 -22.92 23.21
CA ILE A 149 -10.21 -24.31 23.01
C ILE A 149 -11.34 -25.34 23.16
N VAL A 150 -11.38 -26.33 22.26
CA VAL A 150 -11.82 -27.70 22.59
C VAL A 150 -10.96 -28.73 21.86
N ASP A 151 -10.63 -29.80 22.58
CA ASP A 151 -9.60 -30.82 22.36
C ASP A 151 -9.53 -31.53 21.00
N GLY A 152 -8.30 -31.94 20.64
CA GLY A 152 -8.06 -33.28 20.08
C GLY A 152 -7.51 -33.38 18.66
N LYS A 153 -6.20 -33.62 18.55
CA LYS A 153 -5.46 -34.19 17.39
C LYS A 153 -5.59 -33.46 16.03
N ALA A 154 -4.57 -32.67 15.69
CA ALA A 154 -4.25 -32.35 14.30
C ALA A 154 -2.93 -33.03 13.89
N GLN A 155 -3.02 -33.94 12.91
CA GLN A 155 -1.84 -34.50 12.25
C GLN A 155 -1.06 -33.38 11.55
N SER A 156 0.26 -33.34 11.75
CA SER A 156 1.15 -32.53 10.92
C SER A 156 0.93 -32.92 9.45
N LYS A 157 0.56 -31.96 8.59
CA LYS A 157 0.49 -32.14 7.14
C LYS A 157 1.84 -32.71 6.67
N ARG A 158 1.85 -34.00 6.27
CA ARG A 158 3.02 -34.62 5.64
C ARG A 158 3.35 -33.82 4.37
N ARG A 159 4.60 -33.39 4.23
CA ARG A 159 5.10 -32.86 2.96
C ARG A 159 5.06 -33.99 1.92
N PRO A 160 4.64 -33.74 0.67
CA PRO A 160 4.79 -34.73 -0.40
C PRO A 160 6.27 -35.10 -0.55
N ARG A 161 6.56 -36.41 -0.65
CA ARG A 161 7.88 -36.94 -1.00
C ARG A 161 8.05 -36.82 -2.52
N ASP A 162 9.11 -36.13 -2.96
CA ASP A 162 9.38 -35.82 -4.37
C ASP A 162 10.34 -36.82 -5.04
N ASP A 163 10.46 -38.03 -4.49
CA ASP A 163 11.40 -39.06 -4.90
C ASP A 163 10.66 -40.35 -5.31
N ILE A 164 9.93 -40.29 -6.43
CA ILE A 164 9.42 -41.47 -7.14
C ILE A 164 9.84 -41.35 -8.60
N THR A 165 10.60 -42.31 -9.12
CA THR A 165 11.02 -42.36 -10.52
C THR A 165 9.88 -42.87 -11.42
N LEU A 166 9.92 -42.47 -12.70
CA LEU A 166 8.85 -42.69 -13.70
C LEU A 166 8.46 -44.15 -13.93
N GLU A 167 9.25 -45.12 -13.50
CA GLU A 167 9.01 -46.56 -13.69
C GLU A 167 7.96 -47.12 -12.73
N GLU A 168 7.74 -46.50 -11.57
CA GLU A 168 6.79 -46.99 -10.55
C GLU A 168 5.34 -46.48 -10.76
N ARG A 169 5.03 -45.88 -11.93
CA ARG A 169 3.73 -45.24 -12.19
C ARG A 169 2.91 -45.82 -13.35
N LEU A 170 3.33 -46.95 -13.91
CA LEU A 170 2.52 -47.74 -14.87
C LEU A 170 1.59 -48.71 -14.14
#